data_AF-A0A353LH49-F1
#
_entry.id   AF-A0A353LH49-F1
#
_cell.length_a   1.000
_cell.length_b   1.000
_cell.length_c   1.000
_cell.angle_alpha   90.00
_cell.angle_beta   90.00
_cell.angle_gamma   90.00
#
_symmetry.space_group_name_H-M   'P 1'
#
loop_
_entity.id
_entity.type
_entity.pdbx_description
1 polymer ?
#
loop_
_entity_poly.entity_id
_entity_poly.type
_entity_poly.pdbx_seq_one_letter_code
_entity_poly.pdbx_strand_id
1 'polypeptide(L)'
;VMPNPTAQELASIAIASAQTARGIVGVEPRVAMLSFSTKGSAQHEMIDKVAEATRIAKEIAPDLLIDGELQADAALVPSVGASKAPGSAIAGQANVLVFPTLEAGNIGYKLVQR
;
A
#
# COMPACT_ATOMS: atom_id res chain seq x y z
N VAL A 1 -12.71 5.45 11.02
CA VAL A 1 -11.55 6.30 10.71
C VAL A 1 -10.50 6.05 11.77
N MET A 2 -9.27 5.71 11.40
CA MET A 2 -8.19 5.34 12.32
C MET A 2 -6.99 6.29 12.15
N PRO A 3 -6.66 7.13 13.14
CA PRO A 3 -5.57 8.11 13.02
C PRO A 3 -4.20 7.49 12.76
N ASN A 4 -3.84 6.49 13.55
CA ASN A 4 -2.59 5.74 13.43
C ASN A 4 -2.90 4.25 13.55
N PRO A 5 -3.30 3.58 12.44
CA PRO A 5 -3.69 2.18 12.48
C PRO A 5 -2.51 1.30 12.89
N THR A 6 -2.80 0.26 13.69
CA THR A 6 -1.91 -0.88 13.94
C THR A 6 -1.69 -1.69 12.66
N ALA A 7 -0.75 -2.64 12.68
CA ALA A 7 -0.48 -3.49 11.51
C ALA A 7 -1.71 -4.33 11.10
N GLN A 8 -2.44 -4.87 12.06
CA GLN A 8 -3.67 -5.65 11.87
C GLN A 8 -4.78 -4.80 11.27
N GLU A 9 -4.96 -3.59 11.78
CA GLU A 9 -5.94 -2.63 11.24
C GLU A 9 -5.56 -2.18 9.83
N LEU A 10 -4.27 -1.94 9.57
CA LEU A 10 -3.78 -1.53 8.26
C LEU A 10 -3.92 -2.65 7.21
N ALA A 11 -3.68 -3.91 7.59
CA ALA A 11 -3.99 -5.07 6.77
C ALA A 11 -5.50 -5.16 6.46
N SER A 12 -6.33 -4.95 7.47
CA SER A 12 -7.80 -4.95 7.31
C SER A 12 -8.27 -3.83 6.38
N ILE A 13 -7.68 -2.63 6.47
CA ILE A 13 -7.92 -1.51 5.54
C ILE A 13 -7.57 -1.92 4.11
N ALA A 14 -6.41 -2.57 3.91
CA ALA A 14 -5.96 -2.97 2.58
C ALA A 14 -6.94 -3.95 1.91
N ILE A 15 -7.38 -4.97 2.65
CA ILE A 15 -8.34 -5.97 2.17
C ILE A 15 -9.70 -5.32 1.86
N ALA A 16 -10.23 -4.48 2.77
CA ALA A 16 -11.50 -3.80 2.56
C ALA A 16 -11.44 -2.81 1.37
N SER A 17 -10.32 -2.12 1.19
CA SER A 17 -10.10 -1.21 0.07
C SER A 17 -10.02 -1.96 -1.27
N ALA A 18 -9.38 -3.13 -1.29
CA ALA A 18 -9.34 -4.00 -2.45
C ALA A 18 -10.73 -4.52 -2.84
N GLN A 19 -11.53 -4.96 -1.86
CA GLN A 19 -12.92 -5.37 -2.06
C GLN A 19 -13.77 -4.23 -2.63
N THR A 20 -13.57 -3.02 -2.11
CA THR A 20 -14.23 -1.80 -2.62
C THR A 20 -13.85 -1.50 -4.07
N ALA A 21 -12.55 -1.55 -4.40
CA ALA A 21 -12.08 -1.33 -5.77
C ALA A 21 -12.70 -2.36 -6.74
N ARG A 22 -12.78 -3.63 -6.34
CA ARG A 22 -13.40 -4.66 -7.17
C ARG A 22 -14.92 -4.50 -7.28
N GLY A 23 -15.61 -4.32 -6.16
CA GLY A 23 -17.08 -4.34 -6.09
C GLY A 23 -17.77 -3.05 -6.51
N ILE A 24 -17.13 -1.89 -6.32
CA ILE A 24 -17.73 -0.58 -6.59
C ILE A 24 -17.10 0.06 -7.83
N VAL A 25 -15.77 0.03 -7.95
CA VAL A 25 -15.07 0.66 -9.09
C VAL A 25 -15.01 -0.29 -10.30
N GLY A 26 -15.11 -1.60 -10.08
CA GLY A 26 -15.09 -2.60 -11.15
C GLY A 26 -13.69 -2.87 -11.72
N VAL A 27 -12.62 -2.60 -10.96
CA VAL A 27 -11.23 -2.81 -11.37
C VAL A 27 -10.58 -3.91 -10.54
N GLU A 28 -9.64 -4.64 -11.14
CA GLU A 28 -8.84 -5.62 -10.39
C GLU A 28 -7.84 -4.89 -9.48
N PRO A 29 -7.93 -5.07 -8.15
CA PRO A 29 -7.12 -4.31 -7.20
C PRO A 29 -5.65 -4.74 -7.26
N ARG A 30 -4.76 -3.77 -7.41
CA ARG A 30 -3.30 -3.88 -7.22
C ARG A 30 -2.93 -2.93 -6.10
N VAL A 31 -2.78 -3.50 -4.91
CA VAL A 31 -2.71 -2.78 -3.63
C VAL A 31 -1.25 -2.50 -3.26
N ALA A 32 -0.89 -1.22 -3.18
CA ALA A 32 0.39 -0.78 -2.64
C ALA A 32 0.23 -0.32 -1.19
N MET A 33 0.98 -0.95 -0.28
CA MET A 33 1.10 -0.53 1.11
C MET A 33 2.18 0.53 1.22
N LEU A 34 1.76 1.80 1.40
CA LEU A 34 2.66 2.94 1.27
C LEU A 34 3.52 3.16 2.53
N SER A 35 4.77 3.58 2.28
CA SER A 35 5.74 3.98 3.29
C SER A 35 6.69 5.05 2.71
N PHE A 36 7.55 5.61 3.55
CA PHE A 36 8.69 6.40 3.09
C PHE A 36 9.91 5.54 2.70
N SER A 37 9.83 4.21 2.88
CA SER A 37 10.79 3.21 2.39
C SER A 37 10.20 2.37 1.25
N THR A 38 11.06 1.78 0.44
CA THR A 38 10.72 0.69 -0.48
C THR A 38 11.58 -0.53 -0.15
N LYS A 39 10.96 -1.67 0.15
CA LYS A 39 11.62 -2.98 0.33
C LYS A 39 12.87 -2.98 1.22
N GLY A 40 12.80 -2.30 2.37
CA GLY A 40 13.89 -2.24 3.34
C GLY A 40 15.00 -1.23 3.01
N SER A 41 14.75 -0.28 2.10
CA SER A 41 15.70 0.82 1.81
C SER A 41 16.07 1.67 3.04
N ALA A 42 15.25 1.61 4.09
CA ALA A 42 15.50 2.19 5.40
C ALA A 42 14.98 1.25 6.51
N GLN A 43 15.40 1.49 7.75
CA GLN A 43 14.92 0.78 8.94
C GLN A 43 14.27 1.77 9.90
N HIS A 44 13.04 1.50 10.32
CA HIS A 44 12.26 2.33 11.23
C HIS A 44 11.01 1.56 11.69
N GLU A 45 10.53 1.79 12.92
CA GLU A 45 9.31 1.15 13.44
C GLU A 45 8.06 1.36 12.54
N MET A 46 8.01 2.51 11.87
CA MET A 46 6.93 2.86 10.93
C MET A 46 7.01 2.04 9.63
N ILE A 47 8.20 1.62 9.23
CA ILE A 47 8.42 0.71 8.09
C ILE A 47 8.00 -0.69 8.51
N ASP A 48 8.45 -1.14 9.68
CA ASP A 48 8.14 -2.47 10.21
C ASP A 48 6.63 -2.69 10.33
N LYS A 49 5.90 -1.66 10.77
CA LYS A 49 4.43 -1.67 10.81
C LYS A 49 3.80 -1.98 9.45
N VAL A 50 4.29 -1.35 8.38
CA VAL A 50 3.75 -1.51 7.02
C VAL A 50 4.16 -2.85 6.43
N ALA A 51 5.40 -3.28 6.67
CA ALA A 51 5.88 -4.60 6.27
C ALA A 51 5.05 -5.71 6.94
N GLU A 52 4.79 -5.59 8.24
CA GLU A 52 3.97 -6.54 8.99
C GLU A 52 2.52 -6.54 8.54
N ALA A 53 1.92 -5.36 8.30
CA ALA A 53 0.57 -5.26 7.73
C ALA A 53 0.48 -5.94 6.35
N THR A 54 1.52 -5.80 5.53
CA THR A 54 1.61 -6.46 4.22
C THR A 54 1.65 -7.98 4.37
N ARG A 55 2.45 -8.50 5.32
CA ARG A 55 2.52 -9.93 5.62
C ARG A 55 1.16 -10.48 6.07
N ILE A 56 0.54 -9.82 7.06
CA ILE A 56 -0.79 -10.21 7.59
C ILE A 56 -1.83 -10.22 6.47
N ALA A 57 -1.86 -9.20 5.61
CA ALA A 57 -2.82 -9.15 4.52
C ALA A 57 -2.63 -10.27 3.50
N LYS A 58 -1.38 -10.64 3.17
CA LYS A 58 -1.06 -11.80 2.31
C LYS A 58 -1.49 -13.13 2.93
N GLU A 59 -1.40 -13.27 4.25
CA GLU A 59 -1.85 -14.48 4.95
C GLU A 59 -3.37 -14.61 4.98
N ILE A 60 -4.09 -13.51 5.20
CA ILE A 60 -5.56 -13.51 5.25
C ILE A 60 -6.16 -13.63 3.84
N ALA A 61 -5.54 -12.99 2.84
CA ALA A 61 -6.03 -12.93 1.47
C ALA A 61 -4.90 -13.28 0.47
N PRO A 62 -4.51 -14.56 0.35
CA PRO A 62 -3.37 -14.98 -0.47
C PRO A 62 -3.53 -14.69 -1.98
N ASP A 63 -4.77 -14.63 -2.46
CA ASP A 63 -5.07 -14.31 -3.87
C ASP A 63 -5.09 -12.80 -4.15
N LEU A 64 -4.99 -11.96 -3.12
CA LEU A 64 -4.97 -10.51 -3.30
C LEU A 64 -3.61 -10.06 -3.85
N LEU A 65 -3.65 -9.33 -4.96
CA LEU A 65 -2.50 -8.62 -5.50
C LEU A 65 -2.12 -7.44 -4.59
N ILE A 66 -1.27 -7.71 -3.60
CA ILE A 66 -0.81 -6.75 -2.61
C ILE A 66 0.71 -6.80 -2.46
N ASP A 67 1.34 -5.63 -2.36
CA ASP A 67 2.76 -5.54 -2.04
C ASP A 67 3.11 -4.31 -1.22
N GLY A 68 4.23 -4.44 -0.51
CA GLY A 68 4.65 -3.47 0.49
C GLY A 68 5.98 -3.86 1.15
N GLU A 69 6.60 -2.94 1.87
CA GLU A 69 6.29 -1.51 1.89
C GLU A 69 6.87 -0.81 0.63
N LEU A 70 6.16 0.19 0.09
CA LEU A 70 6.55 0.91 -1.13
C LEU A 70 6.46 2.43 -0.96
N GLN A 71 7.42 3.18 -1.50
CA GLN A 71 7.25 4.61 -1.73
C GLN A 71 6.22 4.87 -2.85
N ALA A 72 5.61 6.06 -2.84
CA ALA A 72 4.58 6.40 -3.83
C ALA A 72 5.11 6.39 -5.28
N ASP A 73 6.34 6.81 -5.51
CA ASP A 73 7.01 6.74 -6.81
C ASP A 73 7.19 5.29 -7.27
N ALA A 74 7.66 4.40 -6.38
CA ALA A 74 7.77 2.97 -6.66
C ALA A 74 6.41 2.30 -6.90
N ALA A 75 5.34 2.76 -6.25
CA ALA A 75 3.99 2.24 -6.45
C ALA A 75 3.37 2.67 -7.80
N LEU A 76 3.64 3.89 -8.26
CA LEU A 76 2.92 4.53 -9.37
C LEU A 76 3.70 4.64 -10.67
N VAL A 77 5.04 4.72 -10.62
CA VAL A 77 5.87 4.97 -11.81
C VAL A 77 6.56 3.69 -12.26
N PRO A 78 6.24 3.12 -13.45
CA PRO A 78 6.80 1.85 -13.91
C PRO A 78 8.32 1.75 -13.86
N SER A 79 9.04 2.79 -14.30
CA SER A 79 10.51 2.81 -14.29
C SER A 79 11.09 2.78 -12.88
N VAL A 80 10.46 3.49 -11.93
CA VAL A 80 10.90 3.51 -10.53
C VAL A 80 10.53 2.20 -9.84
N GLY A 81 9.33 1.67 -10.08
CA GLY A 81 8.90 0.37 -9.57
C GLY A 81 9.83 -0.77 -10.00
N ALA A 82 10.18 -0.81 -11.29
CA ALA A 82 11.14 -1.78 -11.82
C ALA A 82 12.53 -1.66 -11.19
N SER A 83 12.96 -0.45 -10.85
CA SER A 83 14.27 -0.19 -10.23
C SER A 83 14.29 -0.47 -8.73
N LYS A 84 13.29 -0.02 -7.97
CA LYS A 84 13.28 -0.07 -6.49
C LYS A 84 12.62 -1.34 -5.93
N ALA A 85 11.74 -1.98 -6.68
CA ALA A 85 11.04 -3.20 -6.27
C ALA A 85 11.02 -4.24 -7.41
N PRO A 86 12.19 -4.70 -7.90
CA PRO A 86 12.27 -5.65 -9.00
C PRO A 86 11.53 -6.95 -8.65
N GLY A 87 10.74 -7.45 -9.60
CA GLY A 87 9.93 -8.66 -9.41
C GLY A 87 8.59 -8.46 -8.68
N SER A 88 8.29 -7.24 -8.21
CA SER A 88 6.96 -6.92 -7.69
C SER A 88 5.94 -6.89 -8.82
N ALA A 89 4.85 -7.63 -8.68
CA ALA A 89 3.70 -7.57 -9.60
C ALA A 89 2.86 -6.28 -9.44
N ILE A 90 3.17 -5.45 -8.43
CA ILE A 90 2.39 -4.27 -8.04
C ILE A 90 3.14 -2.97 -8.30
N ALA A 91 4.45 -2.95 -8.06
CA ALA A 91 5.25 -1.75 -8.21
C ALA A 91 5.14 -1.16 -9.62
N GLY A 92 4.88 0.14 -9.70
CA GLY A 92 4.66 0.89 -10.93
C GLY A 92 3.30 0.69 -11.59
N GLN A 93 2.41 -0.11 -11.00
CA GLN A 93 1.11 -0.46 -11.58
C GLN A 93 -0.05 -0.36 -10.57
N ALA A 94 0.22 0.14 -9.36
CA ALA A 94 -0.76 0.17 -8.27
C ALA A 94 -1.96 1.04 -8.63
N ASN A 95 -3.16 0.57 -8.28
CA ASN A 95 -4.42 1.31 -8.43
C ASN A 95 -5.20 1.44 -7.11
N VAL A 96 -4.71 0.81 -6.03
CA VAL A 96 -5.19 1.00 -4.66
C VAL A 96 -3.99 1.39 -3.80
N LEU A 97 -4.07 2.55 -3.16
CA LEU A 97 -3.00 3.10 -2.32
C LEU A 97 -3.43 3.10 -0.85
N VAL A 98 -2.74 2.32 -0.03
CA VAL A 98 -3.01 2.22 1.41
C VAL A 98 -1.99 3.06 2.15
N PHE A 99 -2.44 4.19 2.71
CA PHE A 99 -1.59 5.10 3.48
C PHE A 99 -1.34 4.58 4.92
N PRO A 100 -0.14 4.81 5.48
CA PRO A 100 0.24 4.24 6.78
C PRO A 100 -0.41 4.95 7.98
N THR A 101 -0.91 6.18 7.79
CA THR A 101 -1.58 7.01 8.81
C THR A 101 -2.65 7.90 8.18
N LEU A 102 -3.55 8.43 9.01
CA LEU A 102 -4.54 9.41 8.61
C LEU A 102 -3.90 10.72 8.15
N GLU A 103 -2.79 11.15 8.75
CA GLU A 103 -2.07 12.35 8.31
C GLU A 103 -1.62 12.21 6.85
N ALA A 104 -0.92 11.11 6.54
CA ALA A 104 -0.45 10.83 5.19
C ALA A 104 -1.61 10.72 4.20
N GLY A 105 -2.68 10.01 4.58
CA GLY A 105 -3.86 9.86 3.74
C GLY A 105 -4.60 11.19 3.51
N ASN A 106 -4.86 11.96 4.57
CA ASN A 106 -5.65 13.18 4.50
C ASN A 106 -4.93 14.30 3.75
N ILE A 107 -3.62 14.46 4.00
CA ILE A 107 -2.78 15.39 3.25
C ILE A 107 -2.70 14.93 1.79
N GLY A 108 -2.40 13.64 1.55
CA GLY A 108 -2.21 13.07 0.22
C GLY A 108 -3.42 13.25 -0.70
N TYR A 109 -4.62 12.80 -0.28
CA TYR A 109 -5.79 12.90 -1.17
C TYR A 109 -6.18 14.36 -1.45
N LYS A 110 -5.98 15.27 -0.48
CA LYS A 110 -6.26 16.70 -0.68
C LYS A 110 -5.29 17.32 -1.67
N LEU A 111 -3.99 16.98 -1.59
CA LEU A 111 -3.00 17.48 -2.55
C LEU A 111 -3.30 17.03 -3.98
N VAL A 112 -3.79 15.80 -4.17
CA VAL A 112 -4.13 15.26 -5.50
C VAL A 112 -5.44 15.85 -6.05
N GLN A 113 -6.39 16.21 -5.18
CA GLN A 113 -7.68 16.75 -5.59
C GLN A 113 -7.61 18.21 -6.07
N ARG A 114 -6.71 19.01 -5.51
CA ARG A 114 -6.59 20.45 -5.81
C ARG A 114 -5.90 20.69 -7.13
#